data_AF-A0AAN7CLF2-F1
#
_entry.id   AF-A0AAN7CLF2-F1
#
_cell.length_a   1.000
_cell.length_b   1.000
_cell.length_c   1.000
_cell.angle_alpha   90.00
_cell.angle_beta   90.00
_cell.angle_gamma   90.00
#
_symmetry.space_group_name_H-M   'P 1'
#
loop_
_entity.id
_entity.type
_entity.pdbx_description
1 polymer ?
#
loop_
_entity_poly.entity_id
_entity_poly.type
_entity_poly.pdbx_seq_one_letter_code
_entity_poly.pdbx_strand_id
1 'polypeptide(L)' 'ANFDEPNWQHEFWGSNYKRLHSIKRRVDPNDVFWCTRCVGNERWEQVDDRLCRVKDHE' A
#
# COMPACT_ATOMS: atom_id res chain seq x y z
N ALA A 1 -8.89 -10.31 -10.05
CA ALA A 1 -7.63 -9.84 -9.43
C ALA A 1 -7.17 -10.93 -8.48
N ASN A 2 -5.90 -11.34 -8.54
CA ASN A 2 -5.32 -12.27 -7.59
C ASN A 2 -4.91 -11.49 -6.33
N PHE A 3 -5.39 -11.90 -5.16
CA PHE A 3 -5.09 -11.24 -3.88
C PHE A 3 -3.60 -11.31 -3.54
N ASP A 4 -2.95 -12.39 -3.96
CA ASP A 4 -1.54 -12.68 -3.68
C ASP A 4 -0.59 -12.15 -4.75
N GLU A 5 -1.05 -11.31 -5.67
CA GLU A 5 -0.22 -10.78 -6.77
C GLU A 5 1.01 -10.01 -6.22
N PRO A 6 2.24 -10.53 -6.38
CA PRO A 6 3.43 -9.86 -5.84
C PRO A 6 3.66 -8.49 -6.49
N ASN A 7 3.29 -8.30 -7.76
CA ASN A 7 3.47 -7.06 -8.51
C ASN A 7 2.19 -6.20 -8.59
N TRP A 8 1.31 -6.29 -7.59
CA TRP A 8 0.00 -5.62 -7.57
C TRP A 8 0.06 -4.10 -7.84
N GLN A 9 1.16 -3.42 -7.48
CA GLN A 9 1.32 -1.99 -7.73
C GLN A 9 1.24 -1.70 -9.24
N HIS A 10 1.89 -2.53 -10.06
CA HIS A 10 1.83 -2.43 -11.51
C HIS A 10 0.55 -3.05 -12.07
N GLU A 11 0.18 -4.25 -11.64
CA GLU A 11 -0.96 -4.98 -12.22
C GLU A 11 -2.30 -4.27 -11.99
N PHE A 12 -2.47 -3.57 -10.86
CA PHE A 12 -3.75 -2.92 -10.54
C PHE A 12 -3.78 -1.45 -10.93
N TRP A 13 -2.63 -0.76 -10.85
CA TRP A 13 -2.56 0.70 -11.00
C TRP A 13 -1.67 1.15 -12.15
N GLY A 14 -0.77 0.28 -12.64
CA GLY A 14 0.12 0.53 -13.75
C GLY A 14 0.93 1.82 -13.60
N SER A 15 1.05 2.57 -14.69
CA SER A 15 1.75 3.86 -14.72
C SER A 15 1.13 4.93 -13.82
N ASN A 16 -0.12 4.76 -13.36
CA ASN A 16 -0.78 5.72 -12.48
C ASN A 16 -0.31 5.64 -11.03
N TYR A 17 0.35 4.55 -10.63
CA TYR A 17 0.69 4.28 -9.23
C TYR A 17 1.42 5.47 -8.58
N LYS A 18 2.45 6.00 -9.26
CA LYS A 18 3.25 7.12 -8.73
C LYS A 18 2.41 8.37 -8.45
N ARG A 19 1.50 8.73 -9.37
CA ARG A 19 0.61 9.89 -9.20
C ARG A 19 -0.38 9.66 -8.07
N LEU A 20 -1.01 8.49 -8.03
CA LEU A 20 -1.97 8.14 -6.97
C LEU A 20 -1.28 8.10 -5.61
N HIS A 21 -0.05 7.60 -5.54
CA HIS A 21 0.74 7.58 -4.32
C HIS A 21 1.00 8.99 -3.80
N SER A 22 1.39 9.93 -4.67
CA SER A 22 1.55 11.34 -4.26
C SER A 22 0.24 11.97 -3.76
N ILE A 23 -0.91 11.61 -4.34
CA ILE A 23 -2.22 12.09 -3.87
C ILE A 23 -2.53 11.49 -2.50
N LYS A 24 -2.36 10.17 -2.34
CA LYS A 24 -2.54 9.47 -1.06
C LYS A 24 -1.71 10.09 0.05
N ARG A 25 -0.43 10.37 -0.19
CA ARG A 25 0.45 11.03 0.80
C ARG A 25 -0.03 12.42 1.21
N ARG A 26 -0.71 13.14 0.31
CA ARG A 26 -1.26 14.47 0.60
C ARG A 26 -2.58 14.40 1.37
N VAL A 27 -3.45 13.45 1.01
CA VAL A 27 -4.80 13.30 1.58
C VAL A 27 -4.78 12.56 2.91
N ASP A 28 -3.96 11.51 3.01
CA ASP A 28 -3.82 10.65 4.19
C ASP A 28 -2.33 10.45 4.53
N PRO A 29 -1.69 11.48 5.11
CA PRO A 29 -0.26 11.43 5.43
C PRO A 29 0.08 10.39 6.51
N ASN A 30 -0.89 10.04 7.36
CA ASN A 30 -0.70 9.19 8.54
C ASN A 30 -1.14 7.73 8.35
N ASP A 31 -1.55 7.35 7.13
CA ASP A 31 -2.03 6.00 6.78
C ASP A 31 -3.27 5.55 7.56
N VAL A 32 -4.21 6.44 7.81
CA VAL A 32 -5.48 6.11 8.49
C VAL A 32 -6.32 5.17 7.63
N PHE A 33 -6.35 5.38 6.31
CA PHE A 33 -7.13 4.58 5.38
C PHE A 33 -6.27 3.45 4.79
N TRP A 34 -6.15 2.36 5.55
CA TRP A 34 -5.47 1.16 5.08
C TRP A 34 -6.44 0.15 4.46
N CYS A 35 -5.97 -0.57 3.43
CA CYS A 35 -6.62 -1.70 2.79
C CYS A 35 -5.61 -2.54 2.01
N THR A 36 -5.86 -3.84 1.87
CA THR A 36 -4.96 -4.76 1.17
C THR A 36 -4.81 -4.36 -0.30
N ARG A 37 -3.55 -4.21 -0.77
CA ARG A 37 -3.18 -3.82 -2.14
C ARG A 37 -3.71 -2.45 -2.61
N CYS A 38 -4.02 -1.56 -1.68
CA CYS A 38 -4.30 -0.16 -2.00
C CYS A 38 -3.01 0.67 -2.09
N VAL A 39 -3.05 1.74 -2.86
CA VAL A 39 -1.89 2.62 -3.11
C VAL A 39 -1.29 3.16 -1.80
N GLY A 40 0.02 3.02 -1.62
CA GLY A 40 0.76 3.59 -0.49
C GLY A 40 0.72 2.79 0.81
N ASN A 41 0.19 1.56 0.78
CA ASN A 41 0.03 0.72 1.96
C ASN A 41 1.18 -0.28 2.19
N GLU A 42 2.20 -0.28 1.33
CA GLU A 42 3.43 -1.08 1.45
C GLU A 42 4.22 -0.83 2.74
N ARG A 43 3.90 0.24 3.48
CA ARG A 43 4.48 0.55 4.80
C ARG A 43 3.84 -0.25 5.94
N TRP A 44 2.80 -1.03 5.64
CA TRP A 44 2.05 -1.80 6.61
C TRP A 44 1.77 -3.20 6.09
N GLU A 45 1.81 -4.16 7.00
CA GLU A 45 1.44 -5.54 6.76
C GLU A 45 0.43 -6.00 7.80
N GLN A 46 -0.49 -6.87 7.38
CA GLN A 46 -1.41 -7.54 8.29
C GLN A 46 -0.71 -8.79 8.84
N VAL A 47 -0.53 -8.82 10.16
CA VAL A 47 -0.01 -9.97 10.91
C VAL A 47 -1.14 -10.47 11.80
N ASP A 48 -1.69 -11.63 11.48
CA ASP A 48 -2.94 -12.15 12.03
C ASP A 48 -4.07 -11.11 11.91
N ASP A 49 -4.63 -10.65 13.03
CA ASP A 49 -5.69 -9.65 13.10
C ASP A 49 -5.17 -8.24 13.41
N ARG A 50 -3.87 -8.00 13.25
CA ARG A 50 -3.22 -6.72 13.57
C ARG A 50 -2.56 -6.10 12.36
N LEU A 51 -2.60 -4.77 12.30
CA LEU A 51 -1.85 -4.01 11.32
C LEU A 51 -0.53 -3.53 11.93
N CYS A 52 0.59 -3.96 11.34
CA CYS A 52 1.94 -3.66 11.80
C CYS A 52 2.67 -2.82 10.76
N ARG A 53 3.52 -1.88 11.19
CA ARG A 53 4.42 -1.19 10.26
C ARG A 53 5.52 -2.14 9.83
N VAL A 54 5.75 -2.23 8.53
CA VAL A 54 6.94 -2.89 7.98
C VAL A 54 8.14 -2.08 8.49
N LYS A 55 9.01 -2.70 9.27
CA LYS A 55 10.25 -2.05 9.68
C LYS A 55 11.14 -1.95 8.44
N ASP A 56 11.75 -0.79 8.25
CA ASP A 56 12.80 -0.66 7.24
C ASP A 56 13.87 -1.72 7.54
N HIS A 57 14.12 -2.61 6.58
CA HIS A 57 15.31 -3.45 6.60
C HIS A 57 16.49 -2.51 6.41
N GLU A 58 17.20 -2.22 7.50
CA GLU A 58 18.55 -1.65 7.45
C GLU A 58 19.52 -2.66 6.83
#